data_AF-A0A6I1W306-F1
#
_entry.id   AF-A0A6I1W306-F1
#
_cell.length_a   1.000
_cell.length_b   1.000
_cell.length_c   1.000
_cell.angle_alpha   90.00
_cell.angle_beta   90.00
_cell.angle_gamma   90.00
#
_symmetry.space_group_name_H-M   'P 1'
#
loop_
_entity.id
_entity.type
_entity.pdbx_description
1 polymer ?
#
loop_
_entity_poly.entity_id
_entity_poly.type
_entity_poly.pdbx_seq_one_letter_code
_entity_poly.pdbx_strand_id
1 'polypeptide(L)' 'LLMKTDLPAREIAETALGIAGDICVFTNHNITIEEQDLAE' A
#
# COMPACT_ATOMS: atom_id res chain seq x y z
N LEU A 1 -16.02 -0.85 3.77
CA LEU A 1 -15.27 -0.76 2.49
C LEU A 1 -14.91 0.68 2.09
N LEU A 2 -15.66 1.72 2.49
CA LEU A 2 -15.38 3.13 2.09
C LEU A 2 -14.45 3.94 3.01
N MET A 3 -13.89 3.38 4.09
CA MET A 3 -13.15 4.16 5.11
C MET A 3 -11.76 4.69 4.67
N LYS A 4 -11.33 4.39 3.44
CA LYS A 4 -9.97 4.65 2.95
C LYS A 4 -9.94 5.49 1.66
N THR A 5 -11.09 5.97 1.18
CA THR A 5 -11.18 6.72 -0.10
C THR A 5 -10.55 8.11 -0.03
N ASP A 6 -10.37 8.65 1.17
CA ASP A 6 -9.78 9.98 1.40
C ASP A 6 -8.26 9.90 1.65
N LEU A 7 -7.67 8.70 1.62
CA LEU A 7 -6.23 8.53 1.82
C LEU A 7 -5.46 8.67 0.50
N PRO A 8 -4.24 9.23 0.55
CA PRO A 8 -3.31 9.20 -0.58
C PRO A 8 -3.06 7.76 -1.07
N ALA A 9 -2.84 7.59 -2.37
CA ALA A 9 -2.56 6.28 -2.97
C ALA A 9 -1.38 5.55 -2.31
N ARG A 10 -0.32 6.29 -1.95
CA ARG A 10 0.84 5.78 -1.20
C ARG A 10 0.42 5.11 0.12
N GLU A 11 -0.39 5.78 0.94
CA GLU A 11 -0.83 5.27 2.25
C GLU A 11 -1.70 4.02 2.11
N ILE A 12 -2.52 3.96 1.06
CA ILE A 12 -3.32 2.78 0.74
C ILE A 12 -2.39 1.60 0.43
N ALA A 13 -1.41 1.81 -0.45
CA ALA A 13 -0.45 0.77 -0.84
C ALA A 13 0.37 0.26 0.35
N GLU A 14 0.89 1.16 1.18
CA GLU A 14 1.66 0.83 2.39
C GLU A 14 0.82 0.03 3.40
N THR A 15 -0.41 0.48 3.68
CA THR A 15 -1.31 -0.23 4.60
C THR A 15 -1.63 -1.63 4.07
N ALA A 16 -1.95 -1.75 2.78
CA ALA A 16 -2.35 -3.01 2.17
C ALA A 16 -1.20 -4.02 2.14
N LEU A 17 0.00 -3.59 1.79
CA LEU A 17 1.19 -4.45 1.76
C LEU A 17 1.62 -4.87 3.17
N GLY A 18 1.45 -4.01 4.17
CA GLY A 18 1.66 -4.39 5.58
C GLY A 18 0.74 -5.52 6.02
N ILE A 19 -0.58 -5.40 5.74
CA ILE A 19 -1.55 -6.47 6.02
C ILE A 19 -1.21 -7.76 5.26
N ALA A 20 -0.75 -7.65 4.01
CA ALA A 20 -0.33 -8.81 3.23
C ALA A 20 0.89 -9.51 3.85
N GLY A 21 1.85 -8.75 4.40
CA GLY A 21 3.00 -9.30 5.13
C GLY A 21 2.63 -10.05 6.41
N ASP A 22 1.51 -9.70 7.05
CA ASP A 22 1.02 -10.40 8.24
C ASP A 22 0.28 -11.71 7.90
N ILE A 23 -0.25 -11.85 6.68
CA ILE A 23 -1.11 -12.99 6.29
C ILE A 23 -0.38 -13.99 5.38
N CYS A 24 0.38 -13.50 4.40
CA CYS A 24 0.96 -14.34 3.35
C CYS A 24 2.38 -14.74 3.73
N VAL A 25 2.62 -16.05 3.92
CA VAL A 25 3.93 -16.61 4.32
C VAL A 25 5.09 -16.31 3.36
N PHE A 26 4.81 -15.86 2.15
CA PHE A 26 5.80 -15.48 1.14
C PHE A 26 5.90 -13.96 0.91
N THR A 27 5.21 -13.17 1.72
CA THR A 27 5.27 -11.71 1.68
C THR A 27 5.86 -11.21 3.00
N ASN A 28 6.79 -10.26 2.96
CA ASN A 28 7.47 -9.72 4.14
C ASN A 28 7.20 -8.22 4.29
N HIS A 29 7.66 -7.62 5.38
CA HIS A 29 7.45 -6.20 5.70
C HIS A 29 8.47 -5.25 5.05
N ASN A 30 9.40 -5.75 4.23
CA ASN A 30 10.38 -4.91 3.56
C ASN A 30 9.80 -4.37 2.25
N ILE A 31 9.14 -3.21 2.33
CA ILE A 31 8.35 -2.64 1.24
C ILE A 31 9.11 -1.48 0.57
N THR A 32 9.19 -1.51 -0.76
CA THR A 32 9.59 -0.37 -1.60
C THR A 32 8.36 0.14 -2.34
N ILE A 33 8.05 1.43 -2.22
CA ILE A 33 6.88 2.06 -2.86
C ILE A 33 7.38 3.10 -3.86
N GLU A 34 7.01 2.90 -5.12
CA GLU A 34 7.19 3.84 -6.21
C GLU A 34 5.87 4.59 -6.47
N GLU A 35 5.97 5.86 -6.85
CA GLU A 35 4.81 6.71 -7.14
C GLU A 35 4.91 7.30 -8.54
N GLN A 36 3.76 7.57 -9.15
CA GLN A 36 3.66 8.28 -10.42
C GLN A 36 2.97 9.62 -10.15
N ASP A 37 3.63 10.72 -10.50
CA ASP A 37 3.01 12.03 -10.49
C ASP A 37 2.01 12.12 -11.66
N LEU A 38 0.82 12.68 -11.42
CA LEU A 38 -0.23 12.85 -12.44
C LEU A 38 0.07 13.99 -13.45
N ALA A 39 1.34 14.27 -13.71
CA ALA A 39 1.79 15.33 -14.61
C ALA A 39 2.67 14.77 -15.73
N GLU A 40 2.11 13.83 -16.50
CA GLU A 40 2.42 13.59 -17.93
C GLU A 40 1.13 13.21 -18.68
#